data_AF-A0A2N2S6G1-F1
#
_entry.id   AF-A0A2N2S6G1-F1
#
_cell.length_a   1.000
_cell.length_b   1.000
_cell.length_c   1.000
_cell.angle_alpha   90.00
_cell.angle_beta   90.00
_cell.angle_gamma   90.00
#
_symmetry.space_group_name_H-M   'P 1'
#
loop_
_entity.id
_entity.type
_entity.pdbx_description
1 polymer ?
#
loop_
_entity_poly.entity_id
_entity_poly.type
_entity_poly.pdbx_seq_one_letter_code
_entity_poly.pdbx_strand_id
1 'polypeptide(L)' 'RIYRGSQDIPKVMNGLGVTIMSTSKGVMTDRKAQAAGVGGEVLCVVA' A
#
# COMPACT_ATOMS: atom_id res chain seq x y z
N ARG A 1 10.56 -0.34 9.99
CA ARG A 1 9.47 0.43 9.34
C ARG A 1 9.79 0.52 7.86
N ILE A 2 8.85 0.24 6.97
CA ILE A 2 9.07 0.23 5.50
C ILE A 2 8.10 1.25 4.91
N TYR A 3 8.62 2.24 4.18
CA TYR A 3 7.80 3.26 3.52
C TYR A 3 7.86 3.10 2.00
N ARG A 4 6.74 3.34 1.34
CA ARG A 4 6.62 3.29 -0.12
C ARG A 4 5.88 4.53 -0.61
N GLY A 5 6.39 5.17 -1.66
CA GLY A 5 5.64 6.16 -2.44
C GLY A 5 4.49 5.49 -3.18
N SER A 6 3.43 6.23 -3.54
CA SER A 6 2.26 5.67 -4.22
C SER A 6 2.60 4.90 -5.51
N GLN A 7 3.61 5.36 -6.26
CA GLN A 7 4.07 4.71 -7.49
C GLN A 7 4.96 3.49 -7.25
N ASP A 8 5.55 3.37 -6.05
CA ASP A 8 6.50 2.32 -5.70
C ASP A 8 5.85 1.16 -4.94
N ILE A 9 4.53 1.17 -4.78
CA ILE A 9 3.80 0.11 -4.05
C ILE A 9 3.81 -1.16 -4.91
N PRO A 10 4.51 -2.23 -4.50
CA PRO A 10 4.60 -3.45 -5.30
C PRO A 10 3.27 -4.21 -5.28
N LYS A 11 2.94 -4.85 -6.40
CA LYS A 11 1.80 -5.78 -6.45
C LYS A 11 2.16 -7.09 -5.75
N VAL A 12 1.35 -7.48 -4.78
CA VAL A 12 1.50 -8.76 -4.07
C VAL A 12 0.84 -9.87 -4.89
N MET A 13 1.54 -10.99 -5.10
CA MET A 13 1.03 -12.16 -5.82
C MET A 13 0.31 -11.82 -7.14
N ASN A 14 0.95 -11.01 -7.99
CA ASN A 14 0.37 -10.53 -9.25
C ASN A 14 -1.00 -9.82 -9.10
N GLY A 15 -1.27 -9.23 -7.93
CA GLY A 15 -2.52 -8.53 -7.64
C GLY A 15 -3.60 -9.41 -7.00
N LEU A 16 -3.27 -10.63 -6.57
CA LEU A 16 -4.16 -11.46 -5.75
C LEU A 16 -4.09 -11.09 -4.26
N GLY A 17 -2.93 -10.62 -3.80
CA GLY A 17 -2.76 -10.17 -2.42
C GLY A 17 -3.20 -8.73 -2.19
N VAL A 18 -3.10 -8.31 -0.93
CA VAL A 18 -3.37 -6.94 -0.49
C VAL A 18 -2.26 -6.48 0.45
N THR A 19 -1.66 -5.34 0.15
CA THR A 19 -0.80 -4.64 1.13
C THR A 19 -1.65 -3.67 1.93
N ILE A 20 -1.58 -3.74 3.26
CA ILE A 20 -2.20 -2.76 4.16
C ILE A 20 -1.14 -1.75 4.55
N MET A 21 -1.45 -0.47 4.39
CA MET A 21 -0.51 0.61 4.64
C MET A 21 -1.13 1.78 5.41
N SER A 22 -0.34 2.38 6.29
CA SER A 22 -0.66 3.61 7.00
C SER A 22 -0.21 4.82 6.18
N THR A 23 -1.14 5.68 5.78
CA THR A 23 -0.87 6.88 4.97
C THR A 23 -1.27 8.15 5.74
N SER A 24 -0.94 9.32 5.21
CA SER A 24 -1.41 10.61 5.76
C SER A 24 -2.93 10.78 5.70
N LYS A 25 -3.64 9.95 4.93
CA LYS A 25 -5.11 9.93 4.81
C LYS A 25 -5.74 8.75 5.57
N GLY A 26 -4.99 8.11 6.47
CA GLY A 26 -5.42 6.95 7.25
C GLY A 26 -4.91 5.62 6.70
N VAL A 27 -5.35 4.52 7.33
CA VAL A 27 -4.98 3.15 6.93
C VAL A 27 -5.82 2.70 5.75
N MET A 28 -5.19 2.17 4.71
CA MET A 28 -5.86 1.70 3.50
C MET A 28 -5.06 0.63 2.75
N THR A 29 -5.67 0.07 1.71
CA THR A 29 -5.01 -0.88 0.81
C THR A 29 -4.08 -0.17 -0.18
N ASP A 30 -3.09 -0.91 -0.68
CA ASP A 30 -2.23 -0.51 -1.81
C ASP A 30 -2.99 0.11 -2.98
N ARG A 31 -4.06 -0.53 -3.44
CA ARG A 31 -4.86 -0.05 -4.58
C ARG A 31 -5.51 1.30 -4.29
N LYS A 32 -6.02 1.50 -3.06
CA LYS A 32 -6.63 2.78 -2.66
C LYS A 32 -5.57 3.87 -2.50
N ALA A 33 -4.41 3.52 -1.95
CA ALA A 33 -3.26 4.42 -1.82
C ALA A 33 -2.74 4.88 -3.20
N GLN A 34 -2.60 3.94 -4.16
CA GLN A 34 -2.26 4.23 -5.55
C GLN A 34 -3.27 5.16 -6.21
N ALA A 35 -4.57 4.83 -6.14
CA ALA A 35 -5.63 5.65 -6.73
C ALA A 35 -5.71 7.06 -6.12
N ALA A 36 -5.43 7.20 -4.82
CA ALA A 36 -5.40 8.48 -4.12
C ALA A 36 -4.07 9.23 -4.26
N GLY A 37 -3.09 8.66 -4.96
CA GLY A 37 -1.75 9.25 -5.17
C GLY A 37 -0.91 9.38 -3.91
N VAL A 38 -1.24 8.68 -2.82
CA VAL A 38 -0.53 8.79 -1.52
C VAL A 38 0.27 7.54 -1.19
N GLY A 39 1.50 7.75 -0.69
CA GLY A 39 2.34 6.69 -0.13
C GLY A 39 2.09 6.49 1.37
N GLY A 40 2.86 5.59 1.97
CA GLY A 40 2.72 5.30 3.40
C GLY A 40 3.68 4.23 3.93
N GLU A 41 3.51 3.93 5.22
CA GLU A 41 4.17 2.80 5.89
C GLU A 41 3.45 1.50 5.55
N VAL A 42 4.19 0.50 5.08
CA VAL A 42 3.69 -0.87 4.89
C VAL A 42 3.57 -1.52 6.26
N LEU A 43 2.34 -1.84 6.66
CA LEU A 43 2.04 -2.49 7.94
C LEU A 43 2.13 -4.00 7.81
N CYS A 44 1.46 -4.57 6.81
CA CYS A 44 1.50 -5.99 6.53
C CYS A 44 1.08 -6.29 5.10
N VAL A 45 1.39 -7.51 4.67
CA VAL A 45 0.97 -8.08 3.41
C VAL A 45 0.10 -9.30 3.72
N VAL A 46 -1.06 -9.36 3.10
CA VAL A 46 -1.99 -10.49 3.19
C VAL A 46 -2.03 -11.20 1.83
N ALA A 47 -1.87 -12.52 1.87
CA ALA A 47 -1.76 -13.44 0.74
C ALA A 47 -2.73 -14.61 0.93
#